data_AF-A0A429BJX1-F1
#
_entry.id   AF-A0A429BJX1-F1
#
_cell.length_a   1.000
_cell.length_b   1.000
_cell.length_c   1.000
_cell.angle_alpha   90.00
_cell.angle_beta   90.00
_cell.angle_gamma   90.00
#
_symmetry.space_group_name_H-M   'P 1'
#
loop_
_entity.id
_entity.type
_entity.pdbx_description
1 polymer ?
#
loop_
_entity_poly.entity_id
_entity_poly.type
_entity_poly.pdbx_seq_one_letter_code
_entity_poly.pdbx_strand_id
1 'polypeptide(L)'
;MNKVLETLAAYTYAHQLDQGGTHLRTALLAAVLTERHKLTPGEALDLACGYSFDDRVRPAGDETDRLIDQARRADFASQAEAVA
;
A
#
# COMPACT_ATOMS: atom_id res chain seq x y z
N MET A 1 -0.65 -8.90 11.67
CA MET A 1 -0.77 -7.82 10.66
C MET A 1 0.50 -7.00 10.75
N ASN A 2 1.15 -6.71 9.62
CA ASN A 2 2.47 -6.07 9.60
C ASN A 2 2.33 -4.56 9.81
N LYS A 3 2.74 -4.07 10.98
CA LYS A 3 2.66 -2.64 11.33
C LYS A 3 3.42 -1.73 10.38
N VAL A 4 4.47 -2.23 9.71
CA VAL A 4 5.21 -1.44 8.71
C VAL A 4 4.35 -1.18 7.49
N LEU A 5 3.63 -2.19 6.99
CA LEU A 5 2.72 -2.01 5.86
C LEU A 5 1.54 -1.11 6.20
N GLU A 6 1.00 -1.22 7.42
CA GLU A 6 -0.06 -0.34 7.91
C GLU A 6 0.38 1.13 7.92
N THR A 7 1.59 1.42 8.44
CA THR A 7 2.16 2.76 8.41
C THR A 7 2.35 3.29 6.99
N LEU A 8 2.87 2.46 6.08
CA LEU A 8 3.05 2.83 4.68
C LEU A 8 1.70 3.07 3.98
N ALA A 9 0.67 2.28 4.29
CA ALA A 9 -0.67 2.46 3.78
C ALA A 9 -1.31 3.76 4.28
N ALA A 10 -1.14 4.09 5.56
CA ALA A 10 -1.61 5.36 6.13
C ALA A 10 -0.91 6.56 5.48
N TYR A 11 0.41 6.50 5.31
CA TYR A 11 1.16 7.55 4.62
C TYR A 11 0.74 7.67 3.16
N THR A 12 0.57 6.54 2.46
CA THR A 12 0.09 6.53 1.08
C THR A 12 -1.28 7.17 0.97
N TYR A 13 -2.23 6.82 1.85
CA TYR A 13 -3.57 7.42 1.92
C TYR A 13 -3.52 8.94 2.14
N ALA A 14 -2.75 9.41 3.13
CA ALA A 14 -2.65 10.83 3.46
C ALA A 14 -2.13 11.70 2.30
N HIS A 15 -1.38 11.10 1.37
CA HIS A 15 -0.72 11.79 0.26
C HIS A 15 -1.21 11.37 -1.14
N GLN A 16 -2.40 10.75 -1.25
CA GLN A 16 -2.94 10.27 -2.54
C GLN A 16 -3.19 11.37 -3.58
N LEU A 17 -3.30 12.62 -3.15
CA LEU A 17 -3.73 13.75 -3.98
C LEU A 17 -2.57 14.62 -4.51
N ASP A 18 -1.34 14.35 -4.09
CA ASP A 18 -0.16 15.03 -4.63
C ASP A 18 0.32 14.34 -5.92
N GLN A 19 1.10 15.04 -6.76
CA GLN A 19 1.68 14.49 -8.00
C GLN A 19 2.54 13.20 -7.82
N GLY A 20 2.76 12.75 -6.58
CA GLY A 20 3.51 11.54 -6.21
C GLY A 20 2.69 10.35 -5.70
N GLY A 21 1.35 10.44 -5.62
CA GLY A 21 0.51 9.36 -5.06
C GLY A 21 0.69 8.01 -5.73
N THR A 22 0.92 8.00 -7.06
CA THR A 22 1.22 6.78 -7.83
C THR A 22 2.53 6.13 -7.37
N HIS A 23 3.57 6.90 -7.08
CA HIS A 23 4.86 6.36 -6.62
C HIS A 23 4.74 5.76 -5.22
N LEU A 24 3.98 6.37 -4.32
CA LEU A 24 3.72 5.83 -2.98
C LEU A 24 2.94 4.52 -3.05
N ARG A 25 1.92 4.45 -3.91
CA ARG A 25 1.17 3.20 -4.12
C ARG A 25 2.07 2.10 -4.69
N THR A 26 2.94 2.42 -5.64
CA THR A 26 3.90 1.45 -6.21
C THR A 26 4.90 0.97 -5.15
N ALA A 27 5.41 1.86 -4.30
CA ALA A 27 6.30 1.50 -3.19
C ALA A 27 5.62 0.57 -2.19
N LEU A 28 4.36 0.84 -1.85
CA LEU A 28 3.56 -0.03 -0.98
C LEU A 28 3.31 -1.40 -1.63
N LEU A 29 3.00 -1.44 -2.93
CA LEU A 29 2.86 -2.69 -3.67
C LEU A 29 4.14 -3.52 -3.63
N ALA A 30 5.31 -2.91 -3.85
CA ALA A 30 6.60 -3.59 -3.73
C ALA A 30 6.85 -4.11 -2.30
N ALA A 31 6.47 -3.37 -1.26
CA ALA A 31 6.57 -3.82 0.12
C ALA A 31 5.69 -5.05 0.41
N VAL A 32 4.45 -5.07 -0.11
CA VAL A 32 3.55 -6.24 -0.01
C VAL A 32 4.14 -7.45 -0.73
N LEU A 33 4.67 -7.26 -1.94
CA LEU A 33 5.32 -8.32 -2.71
C LEU A 33 6.54 -8.89 -1.97
N THR A 34 7.35 -8.03 -1.37
CA THR A 34 8.51 -8.40 -0.56
C THR A 34 8.09 -9.27 0.63
N GLU A 35 7.07 -8.84 1.39
CA GLU A 35 6.61 -9.60 2.55
C GLU A 35 6.04 -10.98 2.18
N ARG A 36 5.19 -11.04 1.16
CA ARG A 36 4.45 -12.25 0.77
C ARG A 36 5.31 -13.27 0.06
N HIS A 37 6.23 -12.82 -0.80
CA HIS A 37 7.00 -13.70 -1.68
C HIS A 37 8.48 -13.78 -1.33
N LYS A 38 8.93 -13.09 -0.27
CA LYS A 38 10.34 -13.07 0.18
C LYS A 38 11.31 -12.60 -0.91
N LEU A 39 10.84 -11.73 -1.79
CA LEU A 39 11.64 -11.11 -2.84
C LEU A 39 12.62 -10.11 -2.25
N THR A 40 13.72 -9.85 -2.95
CA THR A 40 14.55 -8.70 -2.65
C THR A 40 13.78 -7.40 -2.99
N PRO A 41 14.14 -6.26 -2.37
CA PRO A 41 13.50 -4.98 -2.69
C PRO A 41 13.57 -4.62 -4.18
N GLY A 42 14.67 -4.95 -4.87
CA GLY A 42 14.84 -4.70 -6.29
C GLY A 42 13.86 -5.50 -7.15
N GLU A 43 13.79 -6.82 -6.93
CA GLU A 43 12.85 -7.70 -7.65
C GLU A 43 11.39 -7.28 -7.42
N ALA A 44 11.04 -6.91 -6.19
CA ALA A 44 9.69 -6.46 -5.87
C ALA A 44 9.33 -5.13 -6.54
N LEU A 45 10.28 -4.18 -6.63
CA LEU A 45 10.10 -2.92 -7.34
C LEU A 45 9.96 -3.13 -8.84
N ASP A 46 10.77 -3.99 -9.44
CA ASP A 46 10.68 -4.31 -10.86
C ASP A 46 9.30 -4.88 -11.20
N LEU A 47 8.81 -5.82 -10.38
CA LEU A 47 7.45 -6.37 -10.52
C LEU A 47 6.36 -5.30 -10.37
N ALA A 48 6.46 -4.46 -9.33
CA ALA A 48 5.47 -3.42 -9.05
C ALA A 48 5.41 -2.34 -10.15
N CYS A 49 6.54 -2.03 -10.80
CA CYS A 49 6.63 -1.00 -11.83
C CYS A 49 6.32 -1.51 -13.25
N GLY A 50 6.68 -2.76 -13.57
CA GLY A 50 6.81 -3.19 -14.97
C GLY A 50 6.02 -4.43 -15.38
N TYR A 51 5.56 -5.26 -14.44
CA TYR A 51 5.01 -6.59 -14.75
C TYR A 51 3.59 -6.78 -14.22
N SER A 52 2.66 -5.94 -14.68
CA SER A 52 1.24 -6.00 -14.28
C SER A 52 0.54 -7.34 -14.59
N PHE A 53 1.15 -8.19 -15.44
CA PHE A 53 0.65 -9.52 -15.80
C PHE A 53 1.25 -10.66 -14.96
N ASP A 54 2.19 -10.39 -14.06
CA ASP A 54 2.69 -11.42 -13.14
C ASP A 54 1.57 -11.79 -12.16
N ASP A 55 1.31 -13.09 -12.03
CA ASP A 55 0.21 -13.62 -11.20
C ASP A 55 0.31 -13.23 -9.72
N ARG A 56 1.49 -12.81 -9.24
CA ARG A 56 1.72 -12.32 -7.88
C ARG A 56 1.29 -10.86 -7.71
N VAL A 57 1.32 -10.07 -8.78
CA VAL A 57 1.10 -8.62 -8.73
C VAL A 57 -0.35 -8.29 -8.47
N ARG A 58 -1.31 -8.98 -9.11
CA ARG A 58 -2.75 -8.70 -8.87
C ARG A 58 -3.18 -8.96 -7.41
N PRO A 59 -2.91 -10.13 -6.81
CA PRO A 59 -3.25 -10.37 -5.41
C PRO A 59 -2.52 -9.44 -4.43
N ALA A 60 -1.30 -8.99 -4.75
CA ALA A 60 -0.59 -8.00 -3.96
C ALA A 60 -1.21 -6.60 -4.10
N GLY A 61 -1.68 -6.25 -5.31
CA GLY A 61 -2.42 -5.01 -5.58
C GLY A 61 -3.73 -4.95 -4.81
N ASP A 62 -4.52 -6.02 -4.81
CA ASP A 62 -5.77 -6.10 -4.05
C ASP A 62 -5.52 -5.89 -2.54
N GLU A 63 -4.42 -6.45 -2.02
CA GLU A 63 -4.01 -6.27 -0.62
C GLU A 63 -3.54 -4.83 -0.34
N THR A 64 -2.78 -4.23 -1.27
CA THR A 64 -2.39 -2.81 -1.20
C THR A 64 -3.61 -1.91 -1.08
N ASP A 65 -4.63 -2.11 -1.92
CA ASP A 65 -5.85 -1.31 -1.91
C ASP A 65 -6.66 -1.56 -0.62
N ARG A 66 -6.72 -2.82 -0.16
CA ARG A 66 -7.36 -3.17 1.12
C ARG A 66 -6.74 -2.44 2.30
N LEU A 67 -5.40 -2.38 2.37
CA LEU A 67 -4.67 -1.70 3.44
C LEU A 67 -4.89 -0.19 3.42
N ILE A 68 -4.88 0.41 2.23
CA ILE A 68 -5.20 1.82 2.03
C ILE A 68 -6.63 2.13 2.50
N ASP A 69 -7.61 1.29 2.14
CA ASP A 69 -8.99 1.44 2.56
C ASP A 69 -9.18 1.24 4.07
N GLN A 70 -8.36 0.39 4.70
CA GLN A 70 -8.31 0.29 6.16
C GLN A 70 -7.79 1.57 6.79
N ALA A 71 -6.70 2.14 6.27
CA ALA A 71 -6.17 3.41 6.77
C ALA A 71 -7.19 4.56 6.63
N ARG A 72 -7.86 4.66 5.48
CA ARG A 72 -8.94 5.62 5.25
C ARG A 72 -10.08 5.50 6.27
N ARG A 73 -10.52 4.27 6.56
CA ARG A 73 -11.59 4.04 7.57
C ARG A 73 -11.13 4.38 8.98
N ALA A 74 -9.88 4.10 9.32
CA ALA A 74 -9.33 4.44 10.62
C ALA A 74 -9.25 5.96 10.83
N ASP A 75 -8.88 6.71 9.79
CA ASP A 75 -8.88 8.17 9.79
C ASP A 75 -10.30 8.75 9.97
N PHE A 76 -11.31 8.23 9.27
CA PHE A 76 -12.69 8.67 9.48
C PHE A 76 -13.21 8.37 10.89
N ALA A 77 -12.84 7.21 11.46
CA ALA A 77 -13.24 6.85 12.81
C ALA A 77 -12.61 7.79 13.85
N SER A 78 -11.31 8.11 13.72
CA SER A 78 -10.62 9.02 14.65
C SER A 78 -11.16 10.46 14.56
N GLN A 79 -11.52 10.92 13.38
CA GLN A 79 -12.15 12.24 13.20
C GLN A 79 -13.55 12.31 13.80
N ALA A 80 -14.35 11.24 13.70
CA ALA A 80 -15.67 11.19 14.31
C ALA A 80 -15.59 11.21 15.85
N GLU A 81 -14.62 10.51 16.44
CA GLU A 81 -14.36 10.53 17.89
C GLU A 81 -13.86 11.90 18.37
N ALA A 82 -13.07 12.61 17.57
CA ALA A 82 -12.56 13.94 17.93
C ALA A 82 -13.63 15.06 17.94
N VAL A 83 -14.79 14.81 17.34
CA VAL A 83 -15.90 15.78 17.21
C VAL A 83 -17.06 15.47 18.18
N ALA A 84 -17.03 14.31 18.84
CA ALA A 84 -18.03 13.86 19.83
C ALA A 84 -17.68 14.32 21.25
#